data_AF-A0A4R9VE07-F1
#
_entry.id   AF-A0A4R9VE07-F1
#
_cell.length_a   1.000
_cell.length_b   1.000
_cell.length_c   1.000
_cell.angle_alpha   90.00
_cell.angle_beta   90.00
_cell.angle_gamma   90.00
#
_symmetry.space_group_name_H-M   'P 1'
#
loop_
_entity.id
_entity.type
_entity.pdbx_description
1 polymer ?
#
loop_
_entity_poly.entity_id
_entity_poly.type
_entity_poly.pdbx_seq_one_letter_code
_entity_poly.pdbx_strand_id
1 'polypeptide(L)'
;PGLTLVRKAAPALIIGLLLAASVLAFLLRRLRRASSALQTSQDEAQYLAFHDTLTGLPNRALFEDRLRRALLRTTHDTAGHDMGKVALLYLDLDRFKHINDTLGHPAGDELVRQTAARLQHTVREVDTVA
;
A
#
# COMPACT_ATOMS: atom_id res chain seq x y z
N PRO A 1 16.87 -5.28 -65.34
CA PRO A 1 15.87 -4.23 -65.01
C PRO A 1 15.23 -4.33 -63.61
N GLY A 2 14.94 -5.53 -63.08
CA GLY A 2 14.30 -5.68 -61.75
C GLY A 2 15.19 -5.31 -60.54
N LEU A 3 16.48 -5.69 -60.57
CA LEU A 3 17.42 -5.44 -59.47
C LEU A 3 17.71 -3.96 -59.19
N THR A 4 17.65 -3.09 -60.21
CA THR A 4 17.89 -1.65 -60.07
C THR A 4 16.71 -0.93 -59.42
N LEU A 5 15.49 -1.43 -59.61
CA LEU A 5 14.28 -0.91 -58.97
C LEU A 5 14.26 -1.24 -57.48
N VAL A 6 14.60 -2.49 -57.12
CA VAL A 6 14.71 -2.94 -55.72
C VAL A 6 15.75 -2.12 -54.95
N ARG A 7 16.92 -1.86 -55.54
CA ARG A 7 18.00 -1.08 -54.90
C ARG A 7 17.62 0.39 -54.66
N LYS A 8 16.78 0.99 -55.49
CA LYS A 8 16.27 2.36 -55.28
C LYS A 8 15.18 2.43 -54.20
N ALA A 9 14.35 1.40 -54.06
CA ALA A 9 13.25 1.35 -53.09
C ALA A 9 13.67 0.86 -51.69
N ALA A 10 14.72 0.04 -51.60
CA ALA A 10 15.23 -0.53 -50.35
C ALA A 10 15.45 0.49 -49.20
N PRO A 11 16.12 1.64 -49.40
CA PRO A 11 16.34 2.59 -48.30
C PRO A 11 15.03 3.17 -47.74
N ALA A 12 14.03 3.43 -48.58
CA ALA A 12 12.73 3.93 -48.13
C ALA A 12 11.98 2.88 -47.29
N LEU A 13 12.03 1.61 -47.68
CA LEU A 13 11.44 0.51 -46.91
C LEU A 13 12.14 0.33 -45.55
N ILE A 14 13.47 0.44 -45.52
CA ILE A 14 14.24 0.36 -44.27
C ILE A 14 13.86 1.50 -43.33
N ILE A 15 13.79 2.74 -43.83
CA ILE A 15 13.38 3.90 -43.04
C ILE A 15 11.95 3.70 -42.50
N GLY A 16 11.02 3.26 -43.35
CA GLY A 16 9.65 2.95 -42.94
C GLY A 16 9.59 1.90 -41.83
N LEU A 17 10.38 0.82 -41.95
CA LEU A 17 10.47 -0.22 -40.93
C LEU A 17 11.06 0.30 -39.62
N LEU A 18 12.12 1.12 -39.68
CA LEU A 18 12.75 1.72 -38.50
C LEU A 18 11.83 2.71 -37.79
N LEU A 19 11.07 3.51 -38.54
CA LEU A 19 10.06 4.41 -37.99
C LEU A 19 8.93 3.61 -37.34
N ALA A 20 8.42 2.59 -38.02
CA ALA A 20 7.40 1.70 -37.46
C ALA A 20 7.88 1.00 -36.18
N ALA A 21 9.10 0.47 -36.18
CA ALA A 21 9.72 -0.15 -35.01
C ALA A 21 9.93 0.85 -33.87
N SER A 22 10.32 2.08 -34.16
CA SER A 22 10.50 3.15 -33.17
C SER A 22 9.17 3.57 -32.54
N VAL A 23 8.13 3.76 -33.36
CA VAL A 23 6.77 4.06 -32.88
C VAL A 23 6.24 2.90 -32.04
N LEU A 24 6.40 1.66 -32.50
CA LEU A 24 5.99 0.48 -31.75
C LEU A 24 6.72 0.39 -30.40
N ALA A 25 8.05 0.58 -30.38
CA ALA A 25 8.84 0.59 -29.15
C ALA A 25 8.41 1.72 -28.21
N PHE A 26 8.11 2.91 -28.74
CA PHE A 26 7.60 4.03 -27.95
C PHE A 26 6.24 3.72 -27.32
N LEU A 27 5.29 3.16 -28.09
CA LEU A 27 3.97 2.77 -27.59
C LEU A 27 4.07 1.68 -26.53
N LEU A 28 4.90 0.65 -26.74
CA LEU A 28 5.14 -0.40 -25.75
C LEU A 28 5.74 0.17 -24.46
N ARG A 29 6.69 1.10 -24.54
CA ARG A 29 7.24 1.79 -23.36
C ARG A 29 6.17 2.60 -22.63
N ARG A 30 5.29 3.31 -23.36
CA ARG A 30 4.21 4.11 -22.79
C ARG A 30 3.18 3.24 -22.07
N LEU A 31 2.78 2.12 -22.68
CA LEU A 31 1.85 1.16 -22.09
C LEU A 31 2.43 0.53 -20.81
N ARG A 32 3.70 0.11 -20.83
CA ARG A 32 4.37 -0.42 -19.65
C ARG A 32 4.44 0.59 -18.51
N ARG A 33 4.80 1.85 -18.79
CA ARG A 33 4.83 2.91 -17.78
C ARG A 33 3.45 3.19 -17.21
N ALA A 34 2.43 3.28 -18.06
CA ALA A 34 1.06 3.52 -17.61
C ALA A 34 0.54 2.38 -16.74
N SER A 35 0.78 1.12 -17.14
CA SER A 35 0.41 -0.05 -16.36
C SER A 35 1.15 -0.11 -15.02
N SER A 36 2.45 0.18 -15.00
CA SER A 36 3.24 0.23 -13.75
C SER A 36 2.75 1.34 -12.82
N ALA A 37 2.47 2.54 -13.35
CA ALA A 37 1.97 3.66 -12.56
C ALA A 37 0.58 3.36 -11.97
N LEU A 38 -0.28 2.69 -12.75
CA LEU A 38 -1.58 2.24 -12.27
C LEU A 38 -1.43 1.23 -11.13
N GLN A 39 -0.55 0.24 -11.27
CA GLN A 39 -0.32 -0.74 -10.22
C GLN A 39 0.17 -0.07 -8.93
N THR A 40 1.16 0.81 -9.01
CA THR A 40 1.65 1.55 -7.83
C THR A 40 0.55 2.37 -7.16
N SER A 41 -0.29 3.05 -7.95
CA SER A 41 -1.42 3.82 -7.41
C SER A 41 -2.48 2.92 -6.77
N GLN A 42 -2.69 1.71 -7.29
CA GLN A 42 -3.59 0.73 -6.70
C GLN A 42 -3.04 0.20 -5.37
N ASP A 43 -1.75 -0.14 -5.32
CA ASP A 43 -1.09 -0.62 -4.10
C ASP A 43 -1.12 0.46 -3.01
N GLU A 44 -0.85 1.72 -3.38
CA GLU A 44 -0.93 2.86 -2.47
C GLU A 44 -2.38 3.10 -2.00
N ALA A 45 -3.36 3.08 -2.90
CA ALA A 45 -4.77 3.21 -2.55
C ALA A 45 -5.22 2.08 -1.62
N GLN A 46 -4.75 0.85 -1.86
CA GLN A 46 -5.05 -0.30 -1.00
C GLN A 46 -4.40 -0.13 0.37
N TYR A 47 -3.15 0.33 0.44
CA TYR A 47 -2.50 0.63 1.70
C TYR A 47 -3.28 1.70 2.49
N LEU A 48 -3.64 2.82 1.85
CA LEU A 48 -4.42 3.90 2.47
C LEU A 48 -5.84 3.47 2.87
N ALA A 49 -6.42 2.48 2.20
CA ALA A 49 -7.72 1.92 2.57
C ALA A 49 -7.67 1.14 3.89
N PHE A 50 -6.49 0.65 4.30
CA PHE A 50 -6.32 -0.21 5.48
C PHE A 50 -5.39 0.36 6.56
N HIS A 51 -4.74 1.49 6.31
CA HIS A 51 -3.81 2.13 7.24
C HIS A 51 -4.21 3.59 7.53
N ASP A 52 -3.98 4.01 8.77
CA ASP A 52 -4.09 5.40 9.20
C ASP A 52 -2.91 6.21 8.66
N THR A 53 -3.19 7.35 8.02
CA THR A 53 -2.16 8.14 7.32
C THR A 53 -1.22 8.89 8.25
N LEU A 54 -1.67 9.21 9.47
CA LEU A 54 -0.87 9.94 10.44
C LEU A 54 0.15 9.01 11.11
N THR A 55 -0.27 7.80 11.47
CA THR A 55 0.53 6.85 12.28
C THR A 55 1.11 5.68 11.49
N GLY A 56 0.56 5.35 10.32
CA GLY A 56 0.87 4.14 9.57
C GLY A 56 0.31 2.85 10.18
N LEU A 57 -0.40 2.95 11.32
CA LEU A 57 -1.05 1.81 11.96
C LEU A 57 -2.20 1.27 11.10
N PRO A 58 -2.58 -0.02 11.26
CA PRO A 58 -3.88 -0.50 10.83
C PRO A 58 -4.99 0.47 11.21
N ASN A 59 -5.80 0.88 10.24
CA ASN A 59 -6.98 1.68 10.55
C ASN A 59 -8.09 0.80 11.15
N ARG A 60 -9.21 1.43 11.48
CA ARG A 60 -10.39 0.74 12.03
C ARG A 60 -10.87 -0.42 11.16
N ALA A 61 -10.85 -0.30 9.83
CA ALA A 61 -11.31 -1.37 8.95
C ALA A 61 -10.40 -2.60 9.02
N LEU A 62 -9.08 -2.40 9.01
CA LEU A 62 -8.12 -3.50 9.17
C LEU A 62 -8.14 -4.08 10.59
N PHE A 63 -8.33 -3.25 11.62
CA PHE A 63 -8.53 -3.70 13.00
C PHE A 63 -9.72 -4.63 13.13
N GLU A 64 -10.90 -4.22 12.65
CA GLU A 64 -12.12 -5.02 12.73
C GLU A 64 -11.97 -6.37 12.01
N ASP A 65 -11.27 -6.37 10.88
CA ASP A 65 -10.97 -7.59 10.14
C ASP A 65 -10.00 -8.53 10.88
N ARG A 66 -8.94 -7.98 11.49
CA ARG A 66 -8.00 -8.76 12.31
C ARG A 66 -8.67 -9.29 13.57
N LEU A 67 -9.48 -8.49 14.25
CA LEU A 67 -10.25 -8.89 15.44
C LEU A 67 -11.20 -10.04 15.11
N ARG A 68 -11.94 -9.93 14.00
CA ARG A 68 -12.82 -11.02 13.52
C ARG A 68 -12.05 -12.31 13.29
N ARG A 69 -10.89 -12.24 12.62
CA ARG A 69 -10.03 -13.41 12.39
C ARG A 69 -9.50 -14.01 13.68
N ALA A 70 -9.10 -13.18 14.65
CA ALA A 70 -8.65 -13.63 15.95
C ALA A 70 -9.77 -14.38 16.70
N LEU A 71 -10.98 -13.82 16.74
CA LEU A 71 -12.14 -14.45 17.38
C LEU A 71 -12.50 -15.79 16.71
N LEU A 72 -12.51 -15.87 15.38
CA LEU A 72 -12.80 -17.12 14.66
C LEU A 72 -11.79 -18.23 14.97
N ARG A 73 -10.51 -17.89 15.14
CA ARG A 73 -9.48 -18.87 15.55
C ARG A 73 -9.78 -19.47 16.93
N THR A 74 -10.34 -18.68 17.84
CA THR A 74 -10.70 -19.15 19.18
C THR A 74 -11.95 -20.02 19.21
N THR A 75 -12.84 -19.91 18.23
CA THR A 75 -14.11 -20.66 18.21
C THR A 75 -14.05 -21.99 17.47
N HIS A 76 -13.04 -22.21 16.61
CA HIS A 76 -12.97 -23.37 15.71
C HIS A 76 -11.99 -24.46 16.13
N ASP A 77 -11.32 -24.34 17.27
CA ASP A 77 -10.44 -25.41 17.78
C ASP A 77 -11.26 -26.52 18.47
N THR A 78 -11.81 -27.42 17.66
CA THR A 78 -12.63 -28.57 18.09
C THR A 78 -11.82 -29.73 18.65
N ALA A 79 -10.48 -29.61 18.73
CA ALA A 79 -9.58 -30.70 19.09
C ALA A 79 -9.18 -30.76 20.57
N GLY A 80 -9.82 -29.99 21.46
CA GLY A 80 -9.59 -30.06 22.91
C GLY A 80 -8.20 -29.57 23.37
N HIS A 81 -7.45 -28.88 22.49
CA HIS A 81 -6.23 -28.18 22.84
C HIS A 81 -6.58 -26.73 23.22
N ASP A 82 -5.77 -26.15 24.12
CA ASP A 82 -6.02 -24.89 24.84
C ASP A 82 -6.59 -23.79 23.93
N MET A 83 -7.85 -23.39 24.16
CA MET A 83 -8.51 -22.33 23.39
C MET A 83 -7.70 -21.05 23.54
N GLY A 84 -7.05 -20.59 22.46
CA GLY A 84 -6.33 -19.32 22.48
C GLY A 84 -7.24 -18.21 23.00
N LYS A 85 -6.78 -17.42 23.97
CA LYS A 85 -7.53 -16.28 24.51
C LYS A 85 -7.16 -15.03 23.71
N VAL A 86 -8.17 -14.22 23.37
CA VAL A 86 -7.96 -12.88 22.81
C VAL A 86 -8.21 -11.85 23.91
N ALA A 87 -7.29 -10.90 24.05
CA ALA A 87 -7.47 -9.71 24.87
C ALA A 87 -7.57 -8.49 23.96
N LEU A 88 -8.42 -7.54 24.34
CA LEU A 88 -8.55 -6.25 23.67
C LEU A 88 -8.28 -5.14 24.70
N LEU A 89 -7.37 -4.25 24.37
CA LEU A 89 -7.06 -3.05 25.15
C LEU A 89 -7.49 -1.83 24.34
N TYR A 90 -8.27 -0.95 24.95
CA TYR A 90 -8.67 0.33 24.37
C TYR A 90 -8.02 1.46 25.18
N LEU A 91 -7.30 2.33 24.50
CA LEU A 91 -6.49 3.40 25.11
C LEU A 91 -6.95 4.76 24.58
N ASP A 92 -6.91 5.76 25.44
CA ASP A 92 -7.14 7.16 25.07
C ASP A 92 -6.00 8.04 25.61
N LEU A 93 -5.70 9.13 24.91
CA LEU A 93 -4.66 10.07 25.31
C LEU A 93 -5.24 11.13 26.25
N ASP A 94 -4.90 11.03 27.52
CA ASP A 94 -5.34 11.98 28.55
C ASP A 94 -5.02 13.43 28.16
N ARG A 95 -6.04 14.29 28.22
CA ARG A 95 -5.93 15.73 27.95
C ARG A 95 -5.33 16.06 26.57
N PHE A 96 -5.47 15.19 25.57
CA PHE A 96 -4.98 15.44 24.21
C PHE A 96 -5.44 16.79 23.63
N LYS A 97 -6.71 17.15 23.85
CA LYS A 97 -7.26 18.44 23.41
C LYS A 97 -6.49 19.65 23.98
N HIS A 98 -6.05 19.59 25.24
CA HIS A 98 -5.28 20.68 25.85
C HIS A 98 -3.93 20.90 25.14
N ILE A 99 -3.32 19.83 24.63
CA ILE A 99 -2.09 19.90 23.83
C ILE A 99 -2.38 20.60 22.49
N ASN A 100 -3.45 20.20 21.79
CA ASN A 100 -3.85 20.86 20.55
C ASN A 100 -4.17 22.34 20.74
N ASP A 101 -4.89 22.68 21.82
CA ASP A 101 -5.31 24.04 22.11
C ASP A 101 -4.13 24.95 22.54
N THR A 102 -3.11 24.37 23.19
CA THR A 102 -1.94 25.13 23.70
C THR A 102 -0.78 25.18 22.72
N LEU A 103 -0.50 24.08 22.02
CA LEU A 103 0.71 23.87 21.19
C LEU A 103 0.38 23.70 19.70
N GLY A 104 -0.91 23.66 19.35
CA GLY A 104 -1.39 23.50 17.98
C GLY A 104 -1.48 22.05 17.51
N HIS A 105 -2.26 21.84 16.45
CA HIS A 105 -2.48 20.53 15.83
C HIS A 105 -1.17 19.79 15.43
N PRO A 106 -0.13 20.45 14.88
CA PRO A 106 1.10 19.75 14.53
C PRO A 106 1.79 19.08 15.74
N ALA A 107 1.69 19.69 16.93
CA ALA A 107 2.21 19.10 18.16
C ALA A 107 1.37 17.89 18.62
N GLY A 108 0.04 17.95 18.44
CA GLY A 108 -0.84 16.81 18.64
C GLY A 108 -0.54 15.65 17.70
N ASP A 109 -0.36 15.94 16.41
CA ASP A 109 -0.01 14.94 15.40
C ASP A 109 1.32 14.25 15.71
N GLU A 110 2.31 15.01 16.20
CA GLU A 110 3.58 14.47 16.68
C GLU A 110 3.40 13.57 17.90
N LEU A 111 2.59 13.98 18.89
CA LEU A 111 2.29 13.16 20.05
C LEU A 111 1.63 11.83 19.65
N VAL A 112 0.69 11.86 18.72
CA VAL A 112 0.00 10.67 18.20
C VAL A 112 1.01 9.76 17.49
N ARG A 113 1.87 10.28 16.62
CA ARG A 113 2.95 9.50 15.97
C ARG A 113 3.89 8.84 16.97
N GLN A 114 4.33 9.58 17.98
CA GLN A 114 5.22 9.03 19.01
C GLN A 114 4.52 7.97 19.87
N THR A 115 3.24 8.16 20.18
CA THR A 115 2.44 7.20 20.94
C THR A 115 2.29 5.90 20.14
N ALA A 116 1.93 5.99 18.87
CA ALA A 116 1.82 4.84 17.97
C ALA A 116 3.13 4.05 17.89
N ALA A 117 4.26 4.74 17.67
CA ALA A 117 5.58 4.11 17.63
C ALA A 117 5.93 3.39 18.95
N ARG A 118 5.70 4.05 20.10
CA ARG A 118 5.96 3.44 21.42
C ARG A 118 5.10 2.20 21.65
N LEU A 119 3.82 2.24 21.29
CA LEU A 119 2.92 1.09 21.42
C LEU A 119 3.39 -0.07 20.55
N GLN A 120 3.71 0.17 19.27
CA GLN A 120 4.23 -0.86 18.37
C GLN A 120 5.50 -1.53 18.90
N HIS A 121 6.41 -0.77 19.50
CA HIS A 121 7.65 -1.32 20.09
C HIS A 121 7.44 -2.06 21.42
N THR A 122 6.29 -1.89 22.08
CA THR A 122 6.01 -2.50 23.38
C THR A 122 5.27 -3.83 23.24
N VAL A 123 4.50 -4.01 22.17
CA VAL A 123 3.73 -5.23 21.92
C VAL A 123 4.56 -6.29 21.18
N ARG A 124 4.08 -7.54 21.16
CA ARG A 124 4.72 -8.63 20.41
C ARG A 124 4.40 -8.51 18.93
N GLU A 125 5.20 -9.14 18.07
CA GLU A 125 4.98 -9.14 16.61
C GLU A 125 3.61 -9.71 16.19
N VAL A 126 3.05 -10.64 16.98
CA VAL A 126 1.74 -11.25 16.73
C VAL A 126 0.57 -10.36 17.15
N ASP A 127 0.82 -9.32 17.95
CA ASP A 127 -0.20 -8.41 18.44
C ASP A 127 -0.54 -7.37 17.37
N THR A 128 -1.71 -6.74 17.49
CA THR A 128 -2.13 -5.66 16.58
C THR A 128 -2.34 -4.39 17.39
N VAL A 129 -1.61 -3.34 17.03
CA VAL A 129 -1.90 -1.95 17.42
C VAL A 129 -2.63 -1.31 16.25
N ALA A 130 -3.72 -0.59 16.52
CA ALA A 130 -4.57 0.08 15.54
C ALA A 130 -5.15 1.36 16.14
#